data_AF-A0A7V9H7Y2-F1
#
_entry.id   AF-A0A7V9H7Y2-F1
#
_cell.length_a   1.000
_cell.length_b   1.000
_cell.length_c   1.000
_cell.angle_alpha   90.00
_cell.angle_beta   90.00
_cell.angle_gamma   90.00
#
_symmetry.space_group_name_H-M   'P 1'
#
loop_
_entity.id
_entity.type
_entity.pdbx_description
1 polymer ?
#
loop_
_entity_poly.entity_id
_entity_poly.type
_entity_poly.pdbx_seq_one_letter_code
_entity_poly.pdbx_strand_id
1 'polypeptide(L)'
;MIVARRFEGDVRVSYSRTEIVSKGSDVEHELVREAMRATGIPRGIDVMTLADVPSQGTGLGSSSTVTVGLLNALYAFQGIYRAPLALAEEASRIEIEVLGKPIGRQDQYASAVGGFNLIEFLRDGGGVRVEPVVMPSGCLKRLHRSLLMFYTGRQRQASTVLEEQRSAVQDGKAIASLEHMRDLAYSLRDELAAGNVDAVGRLLHENWELKKGLVEKISSPEVDRWYELGRRAGATGGKVLGAGGGGFLLLYAPPARHDAIRRELGELREVPIRLAARGTHITVMNDALD
;
A
#
# COMPACT_ATOMS: atom_id res chain seq x y z
N MET A 1 4.95 -8.80 12.36
CA MET A 1 3.94 -9.77 12.81
C MET A 1 4.64 -10.88 13.55
N ILE A 2 4.04 -11.39 14.61
CA ILE A 2 4.60 -12.47 15.42
C ILE A 2 3.62 -13.65 15.35
N VAL A 3 4.14 -14.84 15.04
CA VAL A 3 3.38 -16.11 15.07
C VAL A 3 4.18 -17.07 15.93
N ALA A 4 3.55 -17.62 16.98
CA ALA A 4 4.20 -18.53 17.92
C ALA A 4 3.32 -19.73 18.24
N ARG A 5 3.93 -20.83 18.68
CA ARG A 5 3.20 -21.99 19.20
C ARG A 5 2.56 -21.63 20.54
N ARG A 6 1.29 -21.97 20.70
CA ARG A 6 0.53 -21.73 21.93
C ARG A 6 0.37 -23.02 22.73
N PHE A 7 0.65 -22.96 24.04
CA PHE A 7 0.69 -24.15 24.91
C PHE A 7 -0.71 -24.73 25.13
N GLU A 8 -1.70 -23.88 25.29
CA GLU A 8 -3.09 -24.24 25.57
C GLU A 8 -3.78 -24.93 24.36
N GLY A 9 -3.16 -24.87 23.17
CA GLY A 9 -3.65 -25.54 21.96
C GLY A 9 -4.83 -24.85 21.26
N ASP A 10 -5.36 -23.77 21.85
CA ASP A 10 -6.33 -22.84 21.29
C ASP A 10 -5.65 -21.81 20.35
N VAL A 11 -6.42 -20.84 19.84
CA VAL A 11 -5.95 -19.77 18.96
C VAL A 11 -6.09 -18.44 19.68
N ARG A 12 -4.99 -17.67 19.76
CA ARG A 12 -5.02 -16.28 20.20
C ARG A 12 -4.63 -15.34 19.07
N VAL A 13 -5.41 -14.28 18.87
CA VAL A 13 -5.11 -13.21 17.92
C VAL A 13 -5.13 -11.89 18.67
N SER A 14 -4.02 -11.16 18.67
CA SER A 14 -3.89 -9.85 19.33
C SER A 14 -3.56 -8.75 18.30
N TYR A 15 -4.48 -7.81 18.17
CA TYR A 15 -4.40 -6.59 17.38
C TYR A 15 -5.03 -5.45 18.19
N SER A 16 -5.69 -4.47 17.55
CA SER A 16 -6.51 -3.48 18.28
C SER A 16 -7.62 -4.10 19.15
N ARG A 17 -7.88 -5.40 19.00
CA ARG A 17 -8.67 -6.25 19.91
C ARG A 17 -7.92 -7.57 20.15
N THR A 18 -8.26 -8.27 21.23
CA THR A 18 -7.73 -9.61 21.49
C THR A 18 -8.87 -10.63 21.37
N GLU A 19 -8.65 -11.66 20.55
CA GLU A 19 -9.57 -12.78 20.32
C GLU A 19 -8.92 -14.06 20.84
N ILE A 20 -9.65 -14.89 21.59
CA ILE A 20 -9.21 -16.22 22.05
C ILE A 20 -10.30 -17.21 21.68
N VAL A 21 -10.01 -18.13 20.76
CA VAL A 21 -10.98 -19.05 20.17
C VAL A 21 -10.45 -20.47 20.03
N SER A 22 -11.35 -21.46 19.93
CA SER A 22 -10.95 -22.88 19.92
C SER A 22 -10.26 -23.33 18.63
N LYS A 23 -10.63 -22.76 17.49
CA LYS A 23 -10.11 -23.08 16.15
C LYS A 23 -10.12 -21.85 15.24
N GLY A 24 -9.28 -21.85 14.22
CA GLY A 24 -9.10 -20.72 13.29
C GLY A 24 -10.37 -20.27 12.58
N SER A 25 -11.34 -21.17 12.37
CA SER A 25 -12.64 -20.83 11.77
C SER A 25 -13.49 -19.88 12.60
N ASP A 26 -13.22 -19.81 13.92
CA ASP A 26 -14.01 -19.05 14.89
C ASP A 26 -13.43 -17.66 15.13
N VAL A 27 -12.26 -17.35 14.53
CA VAL A 27 -11.64 -16.02 14.57
C VAL A 27 -12.56 -15.02 13.87
N GLU A 28 -12.92 -13.94 14.54
CA GLU A 28 -13.76 -12.86 14.00
C GLU A 28 -12.99 -12.06 12.95
N HIS A 29 -11.70 -11.80 13.18
CA HIS A 29 -10.85 -11.08 12.24
C HIS A 29 -10.71 -11.85 10.91
N GLU A 30 -11.46 -11.39 9.90
CA GLU A 30 -11.66 -12.12 8.64
C GLU A 30 -10.37 -12.43 7.89
N LEU A 31 -9.43 -11.48 7.80
CA LEU A 31 -8.14 -11.72 7.14
C LEU A 31 -7.33 -12.83 7.84
N VAL A 32 -7.37 -12.87 9.17
CA VAL A 32 -6.64 -13.88 9.95
C VAL A 32 -7.30 -15.23 9.79
N ARG A 33 -8.63 -15.28 9.91
CA ARG A 33 -9.43 -16.49 9.68
C ARG A 33 -9.17 -17.10 8.30
N GLU A 34 -9.27 -16.32 7.23
CA GLU A 34 -9.10 -16.85 5.88
C GLU A 34 -7.63 -17.19 5.58
N ALA A 35 -6.65 -16.48 6.14
CA ALA A 35 -5.25 -16.88 6.06
C ALA A 35 -4.99 -18.23 6.76
N MET A 36 -5.53 -18.43 7.96
CA MET A 36 -5.42 -19.71 8.69
C MET A 36 -6.07 -20.87 7.92
N ARG A 37 -7.22 -20.63 7.28
CA ARG A 37 -7.88 -21.60 6.40
C ARG A 37 -7.02 -21.91 5.17
N ALA A 38 -6.49 -20.89 4.51
CA ALA A 38 -5.66 -21.04 3.31
C ALA A 38 -4.38 -21.83 3.58
N THR A 39 -3.72 -21.61 4.72
CA THR A 39 -2.52 -22.36 5.11
C THR A 39 -2.81 -23.69 5.80
N GLY A 40 -4.08 -24.03 6.04
CA GLY A 40 -4.47 -25.27 6.70
C GLY A 40 -4.02 -25.38 8.17
N ILE A 41 -3.92 -24.27 8.90
CA ILE A 41 -3.57 -24.27 10.33
C ILE A 41 -4.86 -24.12 11.15
N PRO A 42 -5.38 -25.19 11.76
CA PRO A 42 -6.69 -25.13 12.40
C PRO A 42 -6.65 -24.58 13.84
N ARG A 43 -5.52 -24.68 14.57
CA ARG A 43 -5.41 -24.27 15.98
C ARG A 43 -3.95 -24.19 16.47
N GLY A 44 -3.74 -23.81 17.73
CA GLY A 44 -2.47 -23.96 18.45
C GLY A 44 -1.43 -22.87 18.18
N ILE A 45 -1.90 -21.69 17.75
CA ILE A 45 -1.04 -20.57 17.40
C ILE A 45 -1.45 -19.30 18.14
N ASP A 46 -0.46 -18.46 18.40
CA ASP A 46 -0.62 -17.10 18.87
C ASP A 46 -0.15 -16.13 17.78
N VAL A 47 -1.03 -15.23 17.36
CA VAL A 47 -0.81 -14.26 16.29
C VAL A 47 -0.87 -12.85 16.87
N MET A 48 0.22 -12.10 16.78
CA MET A 48 0.26 -10.70 17.20
C MET A 48 0.59 -9.78 16.01
N THR A 49 -0.26 -8.79 15.79
CA THR A 49 -0.09 -7.78 14.74
C THR A 49 0.28 -6.43 15.36
N LEU A 50 1.37 -5.85 14.86
CA LEU A 50 1.86 -4.51 15.21
C LEU A 50 1.91 -3.69 13.92
N ALA A 51 1.43 -2.46 13.96
CA ALA A 51 1.39 -1.56 12.80
C ALA A 51 1.80 -0.14 13.19
N ASP A 52 2.59 0.50 12.33
CA ASP A 52 3.11 1.86 12.54
C ASP A 52 2.10 2.96 12.18
N VAL A 53 1.07 2.61 11.42
CA VAL A 53 0.01 3.51 10.95
C VAL A 53 -1.37 2.96 11.33
N PRO A 54 -2.39 3.81 11.50
CA PRO A 54 -3.75 3.37 11.81
C PRO A 54 -4.25 2.30 10.83
N SER A 55 -5.05 1.36 11.34
CA SER A 55 -5.49 0.17 10.60
C SER A 55 -6.49 0.43 9.47
N GLN A 56 -7.14 1.61 9.44
CA GLN A 56 -8.18 1.93 8.46
C GLN A 56 -7.91 3.25 7.72
N GLY A 57 -8.23 3.27 6.43
CA GLY A 57 -8.38 4.51 5.65
C GLY A 57 -7.12 5.35 5.45
N THR A 58 -5.92 4.77 5.61
CA THR A 58 -4.64 5.48 5.43
C THR A 58 -4.24 5.64 3.97
N GLY A 59 -4.67 4.73 3.10
CA GLY A 59 -4.25 4.71 1.69
C GLY A 59 -2.83 4.17 1.47
N LEU A 60 -2.24 3.50 2.46
CA LEU A 60 -0.90 2.89 2.40
C LEU A 60 -0.91 1.35 2.23
N GLY A 61 -2.08 0.75 1.92
CA GLY A 61 -2.18 -0.70 1.73
C GLY A 61 -2.01 -1.54 3.01
N SER A 62 -2.39 -0.98 4.18
CA SER A 62 -2.18 -1.63 5.48
C SER A 62 -2.87 -3.00 5.59
N SER A 63 -4.10 -3.16 5.09
CA SER A 63 -4.83 -4.44 5.16
C SER A 63 -4.14 -5.54 4.36
N SER A 64 -3.74 -5.23 3.14
CA SER A 64 -3.07 -6.17 2.25
C SER A 64 -1.68 -6.54 2.74
N THR A 65 -0.98 -5.58 3.36
CA THR A 65 0.30 -5.84 4.03
C THR A 65 0.14 -6.81 5.20
N VAL A 66 -0.95 -6.71 5.97
CA VAL A 66 -1.27 -7.67 7.04
C VAL A 66 -1.50 -9.06 6.45
N THR A 67 -2.33 -9.20 5.40
CA THR A 67 -2.57 -10.51 4.78
C THR A 67 -1.29 -11.15 4.25
N VAL A 68 -0.47 -10.41 3.50
CA VAL A 68 0.81 -10.90 2.96
C VAL A 68 1.79 -11.28 4.08
N GLY A 69 1.93 -10.43 5.11
CA GLY A 69 2.78 -10.71 6.26
C GLY A 69 2.34 -11.95 7.03
N LEU A 70 1.03 -12.15 7.17
CA LEU A 70 0.47 -13.30 7.89
C LEU A 70 0.67 -14.58 7.12
N LEU A 71 0.34 -14.61 5.83
CA LEU A 71 0.60 -15.79 5.00
C LEU A 71 2.08 -16.17 5.06
N ASN A 72 2.98 -15.21 4.90
CA ASN A 72 4.42 -15.46 4.98
C ASN A 72 4.81 -16.07 6.33
N ALA A 73 4.28 -15.54 7.44
CA ALA A 73 4.57 -16.05 8.79
C ALA A 73 3.97 -17.43 9.05
N LEU A 74 2.74 -17.70 8.59
CA LEU A 74 2.08 -18.99 8.74
C LEU A 74 2.78 -20.09 7.93
N TYR A 75 3.17 -19.81 6.69
CA TYR A 75 3.96 -20.76 5.89
C TYR A 75 5.33 -21.01 6.50
N ALA A 76 6.02 -19.97 6.95
CA ALA A 76 7.31 -20.14 7.64
C ALA A 76 7.17 -20.93 8.95
N PHE A 77 6.08 -20.73 9.70
CA PHE A 77 5.77 -21.51 10.91
C PHE A 77 5.59 -23.01 10.61
N GLN A 78 5.14 -23.36 9.40
CA GLN A 78 5.05 -24.74 8.90
C GLN A 78 6.36 -25.26 8.28
N GLY A 79 7.41 -24.44 8.20
CA GLY A 79 8.65 -24.77 7.50
C GLY A 79 8.53 -24.73 5.97
N ILE A 80 7.52 -24.04 5.42
CA ILE A 80 7.26 -23.94 3.97
C ILE A 80 7.74 -22.59 3.47
N TYR A 81 8.64 -22.58 2.48
CA TYR A 81 8.97 -21.37 1.74
C TYR A 81 7.88 -21.07 0.69
N ARG A 82 7.42 -19.82 0.66
CA ARG A 82 6.57 -19.29 -0.42
C ARG A 82 7.25 -18.12 -1.11
N ALA A 83 7.28 -18.19 -2.44
CA ALA A 83 7.82 -17.11 -3.25
C ALA A 83 6.97 -15.83 -3.10
N PRO A 84 7.57 -14.63 -3.13
CA PRO A 84 6.84 -13.36 -2.97
C PRO A 84 5.63 -13.19 -3.90
N LEU A 85 5.75 -13.54 -5.18
CA LEU A 85 4.63 -13.43 -6.13
C LEU A 85 3.49 -14.41 -5.79
N ALA A 86 3.80 -15.60 -5.28
CA ALA A 86 2.79 -16.55 -4.84
C ALA A 86 2.07 -16.06 -3.58
N LEU A 87 2.80 -15.44 -2.64
CA LEU A 87 2.21 -14.79 -1.45
C LEU A 87 1.28 -13.65 -1.85
N ALA A 88 1.70 -12.80 -2.79
CA ALA A 88 0.90 -11.69 -3.28
C ALA A 88 -0.39 -12.19 -3.95
N GLU A 89 -0.28 -13.23 -4.79
CA GLU A 89 -1.42 -13.79 -5.50
C GLU A 89 -2.43 -14.44 -4.54
N GLU A 90 -1.94 -15.21 -3.57
CA GLU A 90 -2.80 -15.83 -2.58
C GLU A 90 -3.47 -14.79 -1.68
N ALA A 91 -2.76 -13.74 -1.27
CA ALA A 91 -3.33 -12.61 -0.53
C ALA A 91 -4.41 -11.88 -1.35
N SER A 92 -4.16 -11.63 -2.64
CA SER A 92 -5.14 -11.02 -3.54
C SER A 92 -6.39 -11.88 -3.67
N ARG A 93 -6.24 -13.20 -3.83
CA ARG A 93 -7.37 -14.15 -3.91
C ARG A 93 -8.20 -14.13 -2.63
N ILE A 94 -7.56 -14.15 -1.46
CA ILE A 94 -8.26 -14.09 -0.17
C ILE A 94 -9.07 -12.80 -0.06
N GLU A 95 -8.47 -11.64 -0.33
CA GLU A 95 -9.17 -10.38 -0.15
C GLU A 95 -10.26 -10.13 -1.20
N ILE A 96 -9.98 -10.42 -2.47
CA ILE A 96 -10.86 -10.06 -3.59
C ILE A 96 -11.90 -11.14 -3.86
N GLU A 97 -11.50 -12.41 -3.95
CA GLU A 97 -12.40 -13.50 -4.35
C GLU A 97 -13.12 -14.13 -3.16
N VAL A 98 -12.39 -14.40 -2.07
CA VAL A 98 -12.99 -15.08 -0.89
C VAL A 98 -13.78 -14.10 -0.03
N LEU A 99 -13.22 -12.91 0.23
CA LEU A 99 -13.86 -11.90 1.07
C LEU A 99 -14.65 -10.85 0.28
N GLY A 100 -14.60 -10.89 -1.06
CA GLY A 100 -15.39 -9.99 -1.91
C GLY A 100 -15.02 -8.51 -1.77
N LYS A 101 -13.80 -8.17 -1.30
CA LYS A 101 -13.44 -6.77 -1.07
C LYS A 101 -13.23 -6.04 -2.40
N PRO A 102 -13.80 -4.83 -2.56
CA PRO A 102 -13.69 -4.06 -3.81
C PRO A 102 -12.34 -3.33 -3.89
N ILE A 103 -11.23 -4.05 -3.82
CA ILE A 103 -9.86 -3.48 -3.81
C ILE A 103 -9.04 -3.91 -5.03
N GLY A 104 -7.96 -3.18 -5.31
CA GLY A 104 -6.98 -3.55 -6.32
C GLY A 104 -6.00 -4.61 -5.83
N ARG A 105 -5.06 -4.98 -6.72
CA ARG A 105 -4.02 -6.01 -6.47
C ARG A 105 -2.64 -5.42 -6.15
N GLN A 106 -2.42 -4.12 -6.35
CA GLN A 106 -1.08 -3.52 -6.26
C GLN A 106 -0.46 -3.63 -4.85
N ASP A 107 -1.28 -3.53 -3.80
CA ASP A 107 -0.79 -3.42 -2.42
C ASP A 107 -0.21 -4.77 -1.93
N GLN A 108 -0.80 -5.90 -2.34
CA GLN A 108 -0.30 -7.24 -2.04
C GLN A 108 1.05 -7.48 -2.73
N TYR A 109 1.17 -7.09 -4.00
CA TYR A 109 2.41 -7.26 -4.76
C TYR A 109 3.51 -6.32 -4.24
N ALA A 110 3.18 -5.07 -3.95
CA ALA A 110 4.13 -4.12 -3.37
C ALA A 110 4.65 -4.57 -2.00
N SER A 111 3.78 -5.07 -1.12
CA SER A 111 4.17 -5.56 0.21
C SER A 111 4.94 -6.89 0.16
N ALA A 112 4.61 -7.79 -0.77
CA ALA A 112 5.30 -9.06 -0.90
C ALA A 112 6.72 -8.90 -1.47
N VAL A 113 6.86 -8.12 -2.55
CA VAL A 113 8.14 -7.98 -3.28
C VAL A 113 9.02 -6.90 -2.64
N GLY A 114 8.41 -5.76 -2.27
CA GLY A 114 9.12 -4.54 -1.84
C GLY A 114 9.99 -3.93 -2.94
N GLY A 115 10.70 -2.86 -2.61
CA GLY A 115 11.42 -2.06 -3.60
C GLY A 115 10.53 -1.05 -4.32
N PHE A 116 11.07 -0.45 -5.38
CA PHE A 116 10.37 0.49 -6.24
C PHE A 116 10.17 -0.15 -7.61
N ASN A 117 8.94 -0.56 -7.91
CA ASN A 117 8.62 -1.44 -9.04
C ASN A 117 7.60 -0.82 -9.99
N LEU A 118 7.70 -1.19 -11.25
CA LEU A 118 6.59 -1.17 -12.19
C LEU A 118 5.83 -2.51 -12.05
N ILE A 119 4.52 -2.43 -11.85
CA ILE A 119 3.65 -3.62 -11.71
C ILE A 119 2.64 -3.61 -12.84
N GLU A 120 2.64 -4.67 -13.64
CA GLU A 120 1.73 -4.84 -14.78
C GLU A 120 0.77 -6.00 -14.52
N PHE A 121 -0.52 -5.70 -14.58
CA PHE A 121 -1.60 -6.68 -14.50
C PHE A 121 -2.01 -7.05 -15.93
N LEU A 122 -1.55 -8.21 -16.40
CA LEU A 122 -1.72 -8.62 -17.79
C LEU A 122 -3.14 -9.15 -18.03
N ARG A 123 -3.65 -8.90 -19.25
CA ARG A 123 -4.98 -9.35 -19.68
C ARG A 123 -5.00 -10.87 -19.89
N ASP A 124 -6.21 -11.42 -19.98
CA ASP A 124 -6.48 -12.79 -20.45
C ASP A 124 -5.72 -13.88 -19.70
N GLY A 125 -5.55 -13.70 -18.37
CA GLY A 125 -4.84 -14.67 -17.54
C GLY A 125 -3.32 -14.65 -17.69
N GLY A 126 -2.75 -13.61 -18.33
CA GLY A 126 -1.30 -13.44 -18.49
C GLY A 126 -0.51 -13.26 -17.18
N GLY A 127 -1.19 -13.20 -16.04
CA GLY A 127 -0.58 -13.08 -14.71
C GLY A 127 -0.19 -11.64 -14.36
N VAL A 128 0.75 -11.51 -13.42
CA VAL A 128 1.25 -10.22 -12.96
C VAL A 128 2.76 -10.18 -13.13
N ARG A 129 3.26 -9.14 -13.79
CA ARG A 129 4.69 -8.88 -13.96
C ARG A 129 5.11 -7.78 -13.01
N VAL A 130 6.17 -8.03 -12.25
CA VAL A 130 6.75 -7.06 -11.32
C VAL A 130 8.20 -6.83 -11.72
N GLU A 131 8.52 -5.62 -12.16
CA GLU A 131 9.85 -5.24 -12.62
C GLU A 131 10.42 -4.13 -11.73
N PRO A 132 11.62 -4.29 -11.17
CA PRO A 132 12.27 -3.21 -10.43
C PRO A 132 12.61 -2.06 -11.39
N VAL A 133 12.30 -0.83 -10.98
CA VAL A 133 12.75 0.35 -11.74
C VAL A 133 14.21 0.61 -11.43
N VAL A 134 15.07 0.31 -12.39
CA VAL A 134 16.51 0.56 -12.30
C VAL A 134 16.77 2.04 -12.58
N MET A 135 17.57 2.67 -11.73
CA MET A 135 17.93 4.09 -11.84
C MET A 135 19.45 4.27 -11.73
N PRO A 136 20.04 5.31 -12.33
CA PRO A 136 21.45 5.64 -12.13
C PRO A 136 21.78 5.89 -10.65
N SER A 137 23.05 5.69 -10.28
CA SER A 137 23.50 5.87 -8.90
C SER A 137 23.13 7.25 -8.35
N GLY A 138 22.70 7.28 -7.09
CA GLY A 138 22.28 8.50 -6.40
C GLY A 138 20.86 9.00 -6.74
N CYS A 139 20.21 8.50 -7.81
CA CYS A 139 18.85 8.92 -8.17
C CYS A 139 17.84 8.62 -7.06
N LEU A 140 17.88 7.41 -6.49
CA LEU A 140 17.02 7.03 -5.37
C LEU A 140 17.21 7.94 -4.15
N LYS A 141 18.45 8.35 -3.87
CA LYS A 141 18.77 9.28 -2.78
C LYS A 141 18.22 10.69 -3.07
N ARG A 142 18.29 11.15 -4.33
CA ARG A 142 17.68 12.42 -4.76
C ARG A 142 16.16 12.35 -4.61
N LEU A 143 15.54 11.27 -5.07
CA LEU A 143 14.10 11.04 -4.94
C LEU A 143 13.66 11.12 -3.48
N HIS A 144 14.31 10.37 -2.58
CA HIS A 144 14.00 10.43 -1.15
C HIS A 144 14.12 11.83 -0.55
N ARG A 145 15.14 12.60 -0.96
CA ARG A 145 15.34 13.97 -0.47
C ARG A 145 14.34 14.97 -1.00
N SER A 146 13.62 14.64 -2.07
CA SER A 146 12.64 15.52 -2.69
C SER A 146 11.19 15.19 -2.27
N LEU A 147 10.96 14.11 -1.52
CA LEU A 147 9.63 13.72 -1.07
C LEU A 147 9.32 14.27 0.33
N LEU A 148 8.09 14.77 0.48
CA LEU A 148 7.48 15.15 1.75
C LEU A 148 6.16 14.41 1.88
N MET A 149 5.86 13.89 3.07
CA MET A 149 4.62 13.17 3.32
C MET A 149 3.94 13.70 4.57
N PHE A 150 2.64 13.98 4.46
CA PHE A 150 1.85 14.55 5.53
C PHE A 150 0.62 13.70 5.79
N TYR A 151 0.36 13.37 7.06
CA TYR A 151 -0.89 12.76 7.47
C TYR A 151 -1.96 13.83 7.65
N THR A 152 -3.06 13.69 6.91
CA THR A 152 -4.17 14.66 6.87
C THR A 152 -5.12 14.57 8.06
N GLY A 153 -5.01 13.52 8.89
CA GLY A 153 -5.97 13.26 9.98
C GLY A 153 -7.34 12.77 9.52
N ARG A 154 -7.63 12.83 8.21
CA ARG A 154 -8.90 12.39 7.63
C ARG A 154 -8.82 10.94 7.21
N GLN A 155 -9.84 10.17 7.57
CA GLN A 155 -10.03 8.80 7.08
C GLN A 155 -11.36 8.76 6.32
N ARG A 156 -11.38 8.13 5.15
CA ARG A 156 -12.61 7.79 4.44
C ARG A 156 -12.63 6.29 4.13
N GLN A 157 -13.82 5.73 4.03
CA GLN A 157 -14.00 4.36 3.59
C GLN A 157 -13.62 4.25 2.11
N ALA A 158 -12.48 3.62 1.84
CA ALA A 158 -11.96 3.43 0.49
C ALA A 158 -12.95 2.70 -0.43
N SER A 159 -13.80 1.81 0.12
CA SER A 159 -14.83 1.07 -0.62
C SER A 159 -15.76 1.98 -1.42
N THR A 160 -16.27 3.05 -0.81
CA THR A 160 -17.20 3.97 -1.49
C THR A 160 -16.59 4.68 -2.70
N VAL A 161 -15.30 5.05 -2.63
CA VAL A 161 -14.58 5.68 -3.75
C VAL A 161 -14.33 4.67 -4.87
N LEU A 162 -14.01 3.42 -4.51
CA LEU A 162 -13.70 2.35 -5.46
C LEU A 162 -14.95 1.85 -6.19
N GLU A 163 -16.10 1.80 -5.52
CA GLU A 163 -17.40 1.49 -6.14
C GLU A 163 -17.81 2.53 -7.19
N GLU A 164 -17.70 3.82 -6.86
CA GLU A 164 -17.99 4.90 -7.81
C GLU A 164 -17.01 4.90 -9.00
N GLN A 165 -15.72 4.63 -8.76
CA GLN A 165 -14.75 4.48 -9.84
C GLN A 165 -15.14 3.34 -10.77
N ARG A 166 -15.53 2.19 -10.23
CA ARG A 166 -15.97 1.04 -11.03
C ARG A 166 -17.17 1.37 -11.91
N SER A 167 -18.14 2.12 -11.37
CA SER A 167 -19.29 2.62 -12.13
C SER A 167 -18.86 3.56 -13.28
N ALA A 168 -17.97 4.51 -13.01
CA ALA A 168 -17.48 5.45 -14.03
C ALA A 168 -16.70 4.78 -15.19
N VAL A 169 -16.05 3.64 -14.92
CA VAL A 169 -15.40 2.82 -15.95
C VAL A 169 -16.43 2.08 -16.80
N GLN A 170 -17.47 1.52 -16.18
CA GLN A 170 -18.54 0.83 -16.90
C GLN A 170 -19.29 1.77 -17.86
N ASP A 171 -19.43 3.04 -17.49
CA ASP A 171 -20.01 4.09 -18.32
C ASP A 171 -19.07 4.61 -19.43
N GLY A 172 -17.83 4.11 -19.52
CA GLY A 172 -16.84 4.49 -20.54
C GLY A 172 -16.20 5.88 -20.35
N LYS A 173 -16.77 6.74 -19.51
CA LYS A 173 -16.33 8.13 -19.30
C LYS A 173 -14.91 8.26 -18.73
N ALA A 174 -14.46 7.25 -17.98
CA ALA A 174 -13.16 7.24 -17.32
C ALA A 174 -12.03 6.58 -18.14
N ILE A 175 -12.33 5.91 -19.26
CA ILE A 175 -11.37 5.02 -19.96
C ILE A 175 -10.13 5.79 -20.41
N ALA A 176 -10.30 6.90 -21.16
CA ALA A 176 -9.17 7.68 -21.66
C ALA A 176 -8.27 8.21 -20.52
N SER A 177 -8.86 8.67 -19.42
CA SER A 177 -8.12 9.12 -18.23
C SER A 177 -7.34 7.98 -17.58
N LEU A 178 -7.90 6.77 -17.54
CA LEU A 178 -7.23 5.58 -16.99
C LEU A 178 -6.10 5.08 -17.88
N GLU A 179 -6.29 5.10 -19.21
CA GLU A 179 -5.23 4.79 -20.18
C GLU A 179 -4.08 5.79 -20.05
N HIS A 180 -4.39 7.07 -19.91
CA HIS A 180 -3.37 8.09 -19.68
C HIS A 180 -2.65 7.89 -18.34
N MET A 181 -3.37 7.61 -17.24
CA MET A 181 -2.74 7.30 -15.96
C MET A 181 -1.82 6.07 -16.03
N ARG A 182 -2.20 5.04 -16.81
CA ARG A 182 -1.32 3.90 -17.11
C ARG A 182 -0.05 4.36 -17.83
N ASP A 183 -0.17 5.19 -18.85
CA ASP A 183 0.98 5.64 -19.67
C ASP A 183 1.94 6.54 -18.87
N LEU A 184 1.42 7.30 -17.90
CA LEU A 184 2.24 8.07 -16.96
C LEU A 184 3.11 7.16 -16.07
N ALA A 185 2.67 5.94 -15.75
CA ALA A 185 3.48 4.99 -14.98
C ALA A 185 4.70 4.51 -15.79
N TYR A 186 4.53 4.22 -17.09
CA TYR A 186 5.63 3.89 -17.99
C TYR A 186 6.57 5.08 -18.20
N SER A 187 6.00 6.27 -18.41
CA SER A 187 6.79 7.51 -18.53
C SER A 187 7.62 7.76 -17.28
N LEU A 188 7.06 7.55 -16.09
CA LEU A 188 7.80 7.67 -14.83
C LEU A 188 8.96 6.67 -14.74
N ARG A 189 8.74 5.42 -15.15
CA ARG A 189 9.79 4.39 -15.21
C ARG A 189 10.92 4.83 -16.13
N ASP A 190 10.60 5.31 -17.33
CA ASP A 190 11.58 5.74 -18.34
C ASP A 190 12.40 6.96 -17.89
N GLU A 191 11.74 7.97 -17.30
CA GLU A 191 12.40 9.17 -16.78
C GLU A 191 13.35 8.84 -15.60
N LEU A 192 12.91 7.96 -14.70
CA LEU A 192 13.75 7.51 -13.59
C LEU A 192 14.94 6.67 -14.07
N ALA A 193 14.75 5.84 -15.10
CA ALA A 193 15.83 5.09 -15.74
C ALA A 193 16.84 6.01 -16.45
N ALA A 194 16.38 7.12 -17.03
CA ALA A 194 17.23 8.17 -17.60
C ALA A 194 17.91 9.06 -16.53
N GLY A 195 17.56 8.92 -15.25
CA GLY A 195 18.10 9.72 -14.15
C GLY A 195 17.41 11.08 -13.93
N ASN A 196 16.32 11.34 -14.65
CA ASN A 196 15.50 12.55 -14.61
C ASN A 196 14.53 12.54 -13.42
N VAL A 197 15.07 12.49 -12.21
CA VAL A 197 14.29 12.34 -10.97
C VAL A 197 13.23 13.43 -10.79
N ASP A 198 13.49 14.66 -11.23
CA ASP A 198 12.55 15.78 -11.09
C ASP A 198 11.29 15.64 -11.94
N ALA A 199 11.27 14.72 -12.92
CA ALA A 199 10.07 14.36 -13.67
C ALA A 199 8.97 13.80 -12.76
N VAL A 200 9.32 13.20 -11.62
CA VAL A 200 8.37 12.65 -10.63
C VAL A 200 7.35 13.71 -10.22
N GLY A 201 7.78 14.96 -10.00
CA GLY A 201 6.88 16.04 -9.60
C GLY A 201 5.78 16.29 -10.63
N ARG A 202 6.16 16.58 -11.89
CA ARG A 202 5.18 16.86 -12.96
C ARG A 202 4.26 15.66 -13.22
N LEU A 203 4.81 14.44 -13.27
CA LEU A 203 4.05 13.23 -13.57
C LEU A 203 3.08 12.90 -12.42
N LEU A 204 3.47 13.13 -11.16
CA LEU A 204 2.57 13.00 -10.03
C LEU A 204 1.43 14.03 -10.08
N HIS A 205 1.74 15.29 -10.44
CA HIS A 205 0.73 16.33 -10.57
C HIS A 205 -0.28 15.99 -11.66
N GLU A 206 0.19 15.63 -12.86
CA GLU A 206 -0.67 15.25 -13.98
C GLU A 206 -1.54 14.04 -13.63
N ASN A 207 -0.95 12.99 -13.04
CA ASN A 207 -1.72 11.85 -12.55
C ASN A 207 -2.73 12.25 -11.46
N TRP A 208 -2.43 13.24 -10.62
CA TRP A 208 -3.35 13.70 -9.58
C TRP A 208 -4.55 14.44 -10.15
N GLU A 209 -4.34 15.32 -11.14
CA GLU A 209 -5.43 16.00 -11.83
C GLU A 209 -6.35 15.01 -12.56
N LEU A 210 -5.75 14.04 -13.28
CA LEU A 210 -6.51 12.95 -13.91
C LEU A 210 -7.30 12.13 -12.87
N LYS A 211 -6.67 11.79 -11.74
CA LYS A 211 -7.31 11.02 -10.67
C LYS A 211 -8.48 11.79 -10.08
N LYS A 212 -8.35 13.10 -9.77
CA LYS A 212 -9.45 13.94 -9.28
C LYS A 212 -10.63 13.98 -10.27
N GLY A 213 -10.34 13.97 -11.56
CA GLY A 213 -11.35 13.96 -12.63
C GLY A 213 -12.13 12.65 -12.78
N LEU A 214 -11.73 11.55 -12.14
CA LEU A 214 -12.45 10.27 -12.25
C LEU A 214 -13.76 10.27 -11.47
N VAL A 215 -13.72 10.73 -10.22
CA VAL A 215 -14.84 10.67 -9.26
C VAL A 215 -14.69 11.81 -8.26
N GLU A 216 -15.78 12.53 -7.99
CA GLU A 216 -15.78 13.71 -7.11
C GLU A 216 -15.22 13.43 -5.70
N LYS A 217 -15.48 12.23 -5.15
CA LYS A 217 -15.07 11.86 -3.78
C LYS A 217 -13.57 11.61 -3.59
N ILE A 218 -12.78 11.61 -4.67
CA ILE A 218 -11.33 11.41 -4.63
C ILE A 218 -10.61 12.55 -3.91
N SER A 219 -11.16 13.77 -3.98
CA SER A 219 -10.65 14.93 -3.25
C SER A 219 -11.72 15.52 -2.32
N SER A 220 -11.36 16.61 -1.66
CA SER A 220 -12.24 17.47 -0.88
C SER A 220 -11.69 18.90 -0.89
N PRO A 221 -12.51 19.92 -0.58
CA PRO A 221 -12.03 21.30 -0.51
C PRO A 221 -10.80 21.50 0.40
N GLU A 222 -10.71 20.71 1.48
CA GLU A 222 -9.56 20.74 2.38
C GLU A 222 -8.31 20.09 1.76
N VAL A 223 -8.46 18.93 1.10
CA VAL A 223 -7.36 18.27 0.39
C VAL A 223 -6.83 19.16 -0.73
N ASP A 224 -7.73 19.77 -1.50
CA ASP A 224 -7.36 20.70 -2.57
C ASP A 224 -6.66 21.93 -1.99
N ARG A 225 -7.16 22.48 -0.87
CA ARG A 225 -6.48 23.59 -0.16
C ARG A 225 -5.05 23.21 0.25
N TRP A 226 -4.83 22.06 0.88
CA TRP A 226 -3.48 21.63 1.27
C TRP A 226 -2.58 21.40 0.06
N TYR A 227 -3.12 20.79 -0.98
CA TYR A 227 -2.38 20.59 -2.22
C TYR A 227 -1.93 21.93 -2.82
N GLU A 228 -2.84 22.89 -2.94
CA GLU A 228 -2.55 24.22 -3.48
C GLU A 228 -1.60 25.05 -2.60
N LEU A 229 -1.68 24.91 -1.27
CA LEU A 229 -0.69 25.49 -0.36
C LEU A 229 0.71 24.92 -0.61
N GLY A 230 0.84 23.59 -0.69
CA GLY A 230 2.11 22.93 -1.00
C GLY A 230 2.67 23.33 -2.38
N ARG A 231 1.81 23.39 -3.39
CA ARG A 231 2.11 23.86 -4.75
C ARG A 231 2.66 25.29 -4.73
N ARG A 232 1.97 26.23 -4.08
CA ARG A 232 2.40 27.64 -3.97
C ARG A 232 3.70 27.81 -3.18
N ALA A 233 3.92 26.97 -2.18
CA ALA A 233 5.16 26.95 -1.39
C ALA A 233 6.37 26.35 -2.14
N GLY A 234 6.15 25.74 -3.31
CA GLY A 234 7.22 25.28 -4.20
C GLY A 234 7.31 23.77 -4.43
N ALA A 235 6.28 22.99 -4.07
CA ALA A 235 6.16 21.64 -4.60
C ALA A 235 6.07 21.68 -6.13
N THR A 236 6.62 20.69 -6.84
CA THR A 236 6.46 20.50 -8.31
C THR A 236 5.41 19.45 -8.66
N GLY A 237 4.89 18.73 -7.66
CA GLY A 237 3.64 17.98 -7.74
C GLY A 237 3.40 17.15 -6.50
N GLY A 238 2.47 16.20 -6.60
CA GLY A 238 2.07 15.36 -5.48
C GLY A 238 0.69 14.80 -5.68
N LYS A 239 0.22 14.00 -4.72
CA LYS A 239 -1.10 13.38 -4.71
C LYS A 239 -1.47 12.88 -3.32
N VAL A 240 -2.76 12.67 -3.11
CA VAL A 240 -3.22 11.79 -2.02
C VAL A 240 -2.94 10.34 -2.38
N LEU A 241 -2.46 9.58 -1.39
CA LEU A 241 -2.16 8.15 -1.52
C LEU A 241 -3.42 7.28 -1.37
N GLY A 242 -3.41 6.11 -2.02
CA GLY A 242 -4.53 5.17 -2.00
C GLY A 242 -5.73 5.58 -2.86
N ALA A 243 -6.94 5.22 -2.39
CA ALA A 243 -8.18 5.42 -3.12
C ALA A 243 -8.52 6.92 -3.30
N GLY A 244 -8.27 7.74 -2.29
CA GLY A 244 -8.55 9.19 -2.26
C GLY A 244 -9.32 9.61 -1.01
N GLY A 245 -9.58 10.91 -0.87
CA GLY A 245 -10.49 11.48 0.13
C GLY A 245 -9.92 11.66 1.55
N GLY A 246 -8.63 11.40 1.77
CA GLY A 246 -7.96 11.54 3.06
C GLY A 246 -6.67 10.71 3.13
N GLY A 247 -6.19 10.41 4.33
CA GLY A 247 -4.99 9.62 4.57
C GLY A 247 -3.73 10.46 4.45
N PHE A 248 -2.83 10.05 3.56
CA PHE A 248 -1.54 10.70 3.37
C PHE A 248 -1.49 11.54 2.10
N LEU A 249 -1.03 12.79 2.24
CA LEU A 249 -0.67 13.67 1.14
C LEU A 249 0.84 13.54 0.89
N LEU A 250 1.21 13.09 -0.31
CA LEU A 250 2.59 13.04 -0.77
C LEU A 250 2.86 14.23 -1.68
N LEU A 251 3.92 14.98 -1.40
CA LEU A 251 4.41 16.07 -2.24
C LEU A 251 5.84 15.80 -2.71
N TYR A 252 6.13 16.20 -3.93
CA TYR A 252 7.49 16.27 -4.47
C TYR A 252 7.90 17.74 -4.56
N ALA A 253 9.04 18.08 -3.97
CA ALA A 253 9.57 19.44 -3.96
C ALA A 253 11.11 19.43 -3.87
N PRO A 254 11.80 20.40 -4.52
CA PRO A 254 13.22 20.62 -4.26
C PRO A 254 13.48 20.86 -2.77
N PRO A 255 14.58 20.35 -2.18
CA PRO A 255 14.89 20.52 -0.75
C PRO A 255 14.85 21.97 -0.26
N ALA A 256 15.26 22.92 -1.11
CA ALA A 256 15.24 24.35 -0.80
C ALA A 256 13.82 24.92 -0.53
N ARG A 257 12.76 24.20 -0.91
CA ARG A 257 11.36 24.60 -0.69
C ARG A 257 10.72 23.91 0.52
N HIS A 258 11.39 22.94 1.14
CA HIS A 258 10.80 22.12 2.20
C HIS A 258 10.34 22.94 3.40
N ASP A 259 11.15 23.89 3.88
CA ASP A 259 10.79 24.70 5.05
C ASP A 259 9.61 25.64 4.79
N ALA A 260 9.47 26.13 3.55
CA ALA A 260 8.30 26.89 3.15
C ALA A 260 7.05 26.00 3.16
N ILE A 261 7.14 24.78 2.60
CA ILE A 261 6.02 23.83 2.57
C ILE A 261 5.63 23.40 4.00
N ARG A 262 6.58 23.10 4.88
CA ARG A 262 6.32 22.77 6.28
C ARG A 262 5.60 23.87 7.03
N ARG A 263 5.93 25.14 6.74
CA ARG A 263 5.28 26.29 7.35
C ARG A 263 3.83 26.41 6.88
N GLU A 264 3.59 26.32 5.57
CA GLU A 264 2.24 26.41 5.00
C GLU A 264 1.34 25.23 5.39
N LEU A 265 1.93 24.05 5.58
CA LEU A 265 1.23 22.82 5.98
C LEU A 265 1.41 22.48 7.45
N GLY A 266 1.73 23.46 8.29
CA GLY A 266 2.03 23.25 9.72
C GLY A 266 0.88 22.66 10.53
N GLU A 267 -0.36 22.69 10.01
CA GLU A 267 -1.51 22.02 10.61
C GLU A 267 -1.53 20.50 10.37
N LEU A 268 -0.76 20.00 9.40
CA LEU A 268 -0.64 18.58 9.11
C LEU A 268 0.55 17.96 9.84
N ARG A 269 0.43 16.67 10.16
CA ARG A 269 1.53 15.91 10.75
C ARG A 269 2.47 15.42 9.66
N GLU A 270 3.68 15.95 9.58
CA GLU A 270 4.74 15.39 8.73
C GLU A 270 5.11 13.98 9.21
N VAL A 271 5.25 13.04 8.27
CA VAL A 271 5.65 11.66 8.54
C VAL A 271 6.88 11.33 7.70
N PRO A 272 7.96 10.80 8.31
CA PRO A 272 9.14 10.39 7.57
C PRO A 272 8.80 9.35 6.50
N ILE A 273 9.29 9.56 5.28
CA ILE A 273 9.14 8.61 4.17
C ILE A 273 10.50 8.13 3.68
N ARG A 274 10.61 6.81 3.48
CA ARG A 274 11.74 6.16 2.83
C ARG A 274 11.20 4.97 2.03
N LEU A 275 11.72 4.74 0.83
CA LEU A 275 11.40 3.54 0.09
C LEU A 275 12.13 2.35 0.71
N ALA A 276 11.37 1.29 1.01
CA ALA A 276 11.91 0.04 1.51
C ALA A 276 12.51 -0.76 0.34
N ALA A 277 13.72 -1.29 0.52
CA ALA A 277 14.38 -2.11 -0.50
C ALA A 277 13.91 -3.58 -0.47
N ARG A 278 13.24 -4.02 0.60
CA ARG A 278 12.80 -5.41 0.80
C ARG A 278 11.29 -5.44 1.02
N GLY A 279 10.66 -6.50 0.54
CA GLY A 279 9.27 -6.84 0.85
C GLY A 279 9.15 -7.57 2.18
N THR A 280 8.09 -8.34 2.33
CA THR A 280 7.84 -9.19 3.51
C THR A 280 9.05 -10.07 3.84
N HIS A 281 9.40 -10.15 5.12
CA HIS A 281 10.56 -10.89 5.60
C HIS A 281 10.23 -11.61 6.91
N ILE A 282 10.83 -12.79 7.10
CA ILE A 282 10.69 -13.60 8.30
C ILE A 282 12.00 -13.59 9.07
N THR A 283 11.90 -13.21 10.34
CA THR A 283 12.95 -13.45 11.33
C THR A 283 12.43 -14.51 12.28
N VAL A 284 13.14 -15.64 12.36
CA VAL A 284 12.85 -16.68 13.36
C VAL A 284 13.58 -16.33 14.63
N MET A 285 12.85 -16.15 15.73
CA MET A 285 13.42 -15.99 17.06
C MET A 285 13.38 -17.35 17.75
N ASN A 286 14.49 -18.09 17.70
CA ASN A 286 14.69 -19.29 18.50
C ASN A 286 15.80 -19.01 19.51
N ASP A 287 15.53 -19.28 20.79
CA ASP A 287 16.57 -19.36 21.83
C ASP A 287 17.23 -20.74 21.89
N ALA A 288 16.79 -21.71 21.07
CA ALA A 288 17.34 -23.06 21.03
C ALA A 288 18.22 -23.25 19.79
N LEU A 289 19.53 -23.13 20.01
CA LEU A 289 20.52 -23.97 19.33
C LEU A 289 20.41 -25.36 19.98
N ASP A 290 19.58 -26.22 19.40
CA ASP A 290 19.71 -27.68 19.57
C ASP A 290 20.27 -28.26 18.26
#